data_AF-A0A7C9NII8-F1
#
_entry.id   AF-A0A7C9NII8-F1
#
_cell.length_a   1.000
_cell.length_b   1.000
_cell.length_c   1.000
_cell.angle_alpha   90.00
_cell.angle_beta   90.00
_cell.angle_gamma   90.00
#
_symmetry.space_group_name_H-M   'P 1'
#
loop_
_entity.id
_entity.type
_entity.pdbx_description
1 polymer ?
#
loop_
_entity_poly.entity_id
_entity_poly.type
_entity_poly.pdbx_seq_one_letter_code
_entity_poly.pdbx_strand_id
1 'polypeptide(L)'
;MHQFLPAPRSVEPLPGAFPLAPGFGVAGDLAEPVLRALAALGPVVGDHPVSVRRHGAPESSTLTVTADGVEIVAGDAAGAFYAAQTLRQLLPDDVFRAVSPLSGYDVPCVRVEDAPALSWRGAHLDVSRHFLPKHDVLRMIDLLAMHKLNRLHLHLADDQGWRVESRAYPRLHEIGSHRAQTITSRKGEPDAYDGIPHGGFYTLDDLREIAAYARQRAVTVVPEIDVPGHASAILAAYPEFGADPSQRHTVLERWGISPAILAPLPKTIDFLATVFDEILGALGETPFFHIGGDECVLDAWAASTEITAFRHAQGLATPADLHAWFLRRLADLLAERGSRAVVWDEAFVSGMLREDTIVMPWRGMNVARRAAAAGHDVVLTPVFPLYFDYAEAASAGEPAALGETITVADVAAFDVSGYLGAQFQLWSEYIPDGRTLDYKAWPRGCAMAEIAWTGHPAGPDFPGRLERHLGRLDAAGVGYRPLDGPRPWQRSRPHTPGRVDVAAVMRHLDELTLSADSTRPSM
;
A
#
# COMPACT_ATOMS: atom_id res chain seq x y z
N MET A 1 24.89 21.63 -0.19
CA MET A 1 23.66 21.49 -0.99
C MET A 1 22.67 20.69 -0.17
N HIS A 2 21.48 21.24 0.09
CA HIS A 2 20.43 20.53 0.84
C HIS A 2 20.02 19.27 0.09
N GLN A 3 19.86 18.16 0.81
CA GLN A 3 19.57 16.87 0.21
C GLN A 3 18.19 16.40 0.65
N PHE A 4 17.23 16.61 -0.25
CA PHE A 4 15.83 16.24 -0.08
C PHE A 4 15.59 14.81 -0.54
N LEU A 5 14.66 14.13 0.09
CA LEU A 5 14.15 12.83 -0.33
C LEU A 5 12.63 12.82 -0.09
N PRO A 6 11.79 12.74 -1.13
CA PRO A 6 12.17 12.75 -2.56
C PRO A 6 12.80 14.07 -3.02
N ALA A 7 13.52 14.04 -4.14
CA ALA A 7 14.08 15.24 -4.78
C ALA A 7 12.96 16.16 -5.31
N PRO A 8 12.99 17.47 -5.00
CA PRO A 8 12.06 18.43 -5.58
C PRO A 8 12.43 18.75 -7.03
N ARG A 9 11.50 19.37 -7.76
CA ARG A 9 11.73 19.78 -9.17
C ARG A 9 12.86 20.78 -9.30
N SER A 10 12.96 21.77 -8.41
CA SER A 10 14.07 22.73 -8.40
C SER A 10 14.41 23.20 -7.00
N VAL A 11 15.68 23.55 -6.80
CA VAL A 11 16.22 24.12 -5.56
C VAL A 11 17.15 25.26 -5.92
N GLU A 12 16.82 26.46 -5.46
CA GLU A 12 17.65 27.65 -5.60
C GLU A 12 18.13 28.07 -4.20
N PRO A 13 19.41 27.85 -3.86
CA PRO A 13 19.98 28.34 -2.61
C PRO A 13 19.97 29.88 -2.60
N LEU A 14 19.51 30.46 -1.49
CA LEU A 14 19.53 31.90 -1.26
C LEU A 14 20.54 32.21 -0.14
N PRO A 15 21.11 33.43 -0.08
CA PRO A 15 22.08 33.76 0.95
C PRO A 15 21.43 33.87 2.34
N GLY A 16 22.11 33.30 3.35
CA GLY A 16 21.75 33.44 4.76
C GLY A 16 20.92 32.28 5.32
N ALA A 17 20.40 32.51 6.52
CA ALA A 17 19.51 31.60 7.22
C ALA A 17 18.45 32.42 7.99
N PHE A 18 17.30 31.80 8.21
CA PHE A 18 16.19 32.32 8.97
C PHE A 18 16.12 31.65 10.36
N PRO A 19 16.24 32.41 11.46
CA PRO A 19 16.07 31.85 12.80
C PRO A 19 14.59 31.57 13.08
N LEU A 20 14.22 30.29 13.14
CA LEU A 20 12.88 29.82 13.46
C LEU A 20 12.80 29.46 14.95
N ALA A 21 12.10 30.29 15.72
CA ALA A 21 11.87 30.07 17.14
C ALA A 21 10.79 29.01 17.41
N PRO A 22 10.79 28.33 18.57
CA PRO A 22 9.68 27.47 18.99
C PRO A 22 8.38 28.26 19.12
N GLY A 23 7.24 27.60 18.92
CA GLY A 23 5.95 28.28 19.02
C GLY A 23 5.69 29.29 17.90
N PHE A 24 6.38 29.15 16.76
CA PHE A 24 6.24 30.04 15.63
C PHE A 24 4.82 30.01 15.06
N GLY A 25 4.34 31.17 14.61
CA GLY A 25 3.02 31.33 14.00
C GLY A 25 2.98 30.86 12.54
N VAL A 26 1.87 30.23 12.18
CA VAL A 26 1.49 29.87 10.82
C VAL A 26 0.18 30.58 10.49
N ALA A 27 0.16 31.36 9.42
CA ALA A 27 -1.00 32.12 8.98
C ALA A 27 -1.36 31.86 7.51
N GLY A 28 -2.68 31.84 7.22
CA GLY A 28 -3.23 31.80 5.87
C GLY A 28 -4.24 30.67 5.62
N ASP A 29 -4.71 30.55 4.37
CA ASP A 29 -5.86 29.73 3.98
C ASP A 29 -5.60 28.21 3.96
N LEU A 30 -4.33 27.81 4.06
CA LEU A 30 -3.88 26.41 4.19
C LEU A 30 -2.98 26.21 5.42
N ALA A 31 -3.19 26.99 6.49
CA ALA A 31 -2.39 26.90 7.71
C ALA A 31 -2.47 25.53 8.40
N GLU A 32 -3.66 24.92 8.42
CA GLU A 32 -3.88 23.66 9.13
C GLU A 32 -3.01 22.49 8.64
N PRO A 33 -2.90 22.20 7.33
CA PRO A 33 -1.95 21.20 6.82
C PRO A 33 -0.50 21.44 7.25
N VAL A 34 -0.05 22.70 7.25
CA VAL A 34 1.32 23.08 7.64
C VAL A 34 1.53 22.84 9.14
N LEU A 35 0.56 23.24 9.98
CA LEU A 35 0.58 22.99 11.42
C LEU A 35 0.67 21.50 11.74
N ARG A 36 -0.09 20.66 11.02
CA ARG A 36 -0.07 19.21 11.19
C ARG A 36 1.27 18.59 10.80
N ALA A 37 1.81 18.97 9.65
CA ALA A 37 3.10 18.46 9.17
C ALA A 37 4.27 18.84 10.09
N LEU A 38 4.19 20.00 10.76
CA LEU A 38 5.22 20.55 11.64
C LEU A 38 4.89 20.41 13.13
N ALA A 39 3.91 19.57 13.50
CA ALA A 39 3.42 19.48 14.88
C ALA A 39 4.52 19.20 15.92
N ALA A 40 5.56 18.44 15.55
CA ALA A 40 6.71 18.16 16.41
C ALA A 40 7.55 19.40 16.79
N LEU A 41 7.40 20.50 16.05
CA LEU A 41 8.03 21.80 16.32
C LEU A 41 7.16 22.74 17.18
N GLY A 42 5.92 22.32 17.48
CA GLY A 42 4.95 23.09 18.26
C GLY A 42 4.51 24.42 17.66
N PRO A 43 4.21 24.54 16.34
CA PRO A 43 3.73 25.78 15.76
C PRO A 43 2.32 26.15 16.26
N VAL A 44 1.97 27.43 16.17
CA VAL A 44 0.65 27.95 16.58
C VAL A 44 -0.03 28.68 15.41
N VAL A 45 -1.35 28.82 15.48
CA VAL A 45 -2.08 29.69 14.55
C VAL A 45 -1.78 31.15 14.90
N GLY A 46 -1.30 31.94 13.95
CA GLY A 46 -1.03 33.37 14.17
C GLY A 46 -0.02 33.97 13.19
N ASP A 47 0.08 35.29 13.18
CA ASP A 47 1.03 36.02 12.34
C ASP A 47 2.50 35.79 12.78
N HIS A 48 3.39 35.78 11.79
CA HIS A 48 4.83 35.46 11.84
C HIS A 48 5.24 34.07 12.33
N PRO A 49 6.27 33.44 11.72
CA PRO A 49 7.01 33.81 10.51
C PRO A 49 6.62 33.00 9.28
N VAL A 50 5.67 32.07 9.38
CA VAL A 50 5.27 31.20 8.26
C VAL A 50 3.94 31.66 7.69
N SER A 51 3.94 32.07 6.43
CA SER A 51 2.73 32.39 5.67
C SER A 51 2.44 31.28 4.67
N VAL A 52 1.17 30.95 4.49
CA VAL A 52 0.74 29.96 3.49
C VAL A 52 -0.48 30.46 2.72
N ARG A 53 -0.44 30.34 1.38
CA ARG A 53 -1.56 30.74 0.53
C ARG A 53 -1.86 29.74 -0.57
N ARG A 54 -3.14 29.59 -0.94
CA ARG A 54 -3.58 28.72 -2.03
C ARG A 54 -3.35 29.34 -3.40
N HIS A 55 -2.50 28.72 -4.21
CA HIS A 55 -2.30 29.03 -5.63
C HIS A 55 -1.52 27.91 -6.32
N GLY A 56 -1.92 27.53 -7.54
CA GLY A 56 -1.22 26.53 -8.36
C GLY A 56 -2.05 25.27 -8.62
N ALA A 57 -1.39 24.24 -9.18
CA ALA A 57 -2.00 22.95 -9.48
C ALA A 57 -2.10 22.05 -8.23
N PRO A 58 -3.01 21.06 -8.19
CA PRO A 58 -3.12 20.11 -7.08
C PRO A 58 -1.78 19.49 -6.69
N GLU A 59 -1.56 19.26 -5.40
CA GLU A 59 -0.31 18.75 -4.79
C GLU A 59 0.98 19.56 -5.08
N SER A 60 0.92 20.66 -5.85
CA SER A 60 2.09 21.50 -6.14
C SER A 60 2.36 22.51 -5.04
N SER A 61 3.63 22.94 -4.93
CA SER A 61 4.02 23.99 -4.01
C SER A 61 5.28 24.76 -4.42
N THR A 62 5.42 25.95 -3.84
CA THR A 62 6.66 26.72 -3.77
C THR A 62 6.92 27.06 -2.31
N LEU A 63 8.07 26.66 -1.80
CA LEU A 63 8.58 27.04 -0.48
C LEU A 63 9.69 28.09 -0.68
N THR A 64 9.53 29.28 -0.09
CA THR A 64 10.58 30.31 -0.09
C THR A 64 10.94 30.66 1.36
N VAL A 65 12.20 30.50 1.71
CA VAL A 65 12.79 30.91 2.98
C VAL A 65 13.75 32.07 2.72
N THR A 66 13.50 33.21 3.34
CA THR A 66 14.38 34.39 3.31
C THR A 66 14.79 34.76 4.73
N ALA A 67 15.68 35.76 4.89
CA ALA A 67 16.03 36.27 6.21
C ALA A 67 14.84 36.87 6.99
N ASP A 68 13.72 37.16 6.31
CA ASP A 68 12.54 37.79 6.90
C ASP A 68 11.43 36.78 7.27
N GLY A 69 11.47 35.55 6.75
CA GLY A 69 10.47 34.53 7.04
C GLY A 69 10.34 33.40 6.03
N VAL A 70 9.21 32.69 6.11
CA VAL A 70 8.87 31.55 5.25
C VAL A 70 7.54 31.81 4.53
N GLU A 71 7.53 31.67 3.20
CA GLU A 71 6.32 31.66 2.39
C GLU A 71 6.11 30.27 1.77
N ILE A 72 4.90 29.73 1.92
CA ILE A 72 4.43 28.54 1.22
C ILE A 72 3.29 28.96 0.28
N VAL A 73 3.46 28.70 -1.01
CA VAL A 73 2.39 28.83 -2.01
C VAL A 73 2.05 27.43 -2.48
N ALA A 74 0.83 26.96 -2.26
CA ALA A 74 0.44 25.58 -2.58
C ALA A 74 -0.88 25.49 -3.33
N GLY A 75 -1.04 24.53 -4.23
CA GLY A 75 -2.29 24.41 -4.99
C GLY A 75 -3.47 23.91 -4.16
N ASP A 76 -3.21 23.11 -3.13
CA ASP A 76 -4.21 22.56 -2.23
C ASP A 76 -3.60 22.20 -0.85
N ALA A 77 -4.41 21.57 0.01
CA ALA A 77 -4.00 21.14 1.34
C ALA A 77 -2.87 20.11 1.32
N ALA A 78 -2.83 19.21 0.33
CA ALA A 78 -1.76 18.22 0.20
C ALA A 78 -0.44 18.89 -0.21
N GLY A 79 -0.47 19.81 -1.17
CA GLY A 79 0.69 20.62 -1.56
C GLY A 79 1.27 21.41 -0.38
N ALA A 80 0.40 22.01 0.46
CA ALA A 80 0.84 22.71 1.67
C ALA A 80 1.48 21.76 2.70
N PHE A 81 0.89 20.57 2.90
CA PHE A 81 1.46 19.54 3.76
C PHE A 81 2.84 19.08 3.25
N TYR A 82 2.99 18.83 1.95
CA TYR A 82 4.26 18.41 1.35
C TYR A 82 5.33 19.51 1.39
N ALA A 83 4.96 20.77 1.18
CA ALA A 83 5.87 21.91 1.35
C ALA A 83 6.41 22.00 2.78
N ALA A 84 5.54 21.73 3.76
CA ALA A 84 5.94 21.67 5.17
C ALA A 84 6.86 20.46 5.46
N GLN A 85 6.65 19.30 4.83
CA GLN A 85 7.63 18.20 4.89
C GLN A 85 8.97 18.61 4.28
N THR A 86 8.98 19.34 3.15
CA THR A 86 10.21 19.89 2.56
C THR A 86 10.90 20.87 3.51
N LEU A 87 10.16 21.76 4.19
CA LEU A 87 10.70 22.64 5.23
C LEU A 87 11.31 21.84 6.39
N ARG A 88 10.63 20.79 6.86
CA ARG A 88 11.13 19.91 7.91
C ARG A 88 12.46 19.25 7.53
N GLN A 89 12.64 18.90 6.25
CA GLN A 89 13.89 18.32 5.73
C GLN A 89 15.07 19.31 5.64
N LEU A 90 14.82 20.62 5.79
CA LEU A 90 15.89 21.62 5.91
C LEU A 90 16.50 21.67 7.32
N LEU A 91 15.84 21.04 8.31
CA LEU A 91 16.22 21.06 9.72
C LEU A 91 17.04 19.81 10.10
N PRO A 92 17.73 19.80 11.26
CA PRO A 92 18.45 18.63 11.76
C PRO A 92 17.52 17.43 12.01
N ASP A 93 18.07 16.21 11.96
CA ASP A 93 17.31 14.96 12.07
C ASP A 93 16.43 14.88 13.33
N ASP A 94 16.82 15.52 14.43
CA ASP A 94 16.06 15.55 15.68
C ASP A 94 14.64 16.13 15.56
N VAL A 95 14.32 16.86 14.49
CA VAL A 95 12.93 17.29 14.21
C VAL A 95 12.02 16.15 13.77
N PHE A 96 12.57 14.97 13.46
CA PHE A 96 11.82 13.77 13.09
C PHE A 96 11.35 12.96 14.30
N ARG A 97 11.81 13.30 15.51
CA ARG A 97 11.28 12.77 16.77
C ARG A 97 9.84 13.23 17.01
N ALA A 98 9.11 12.50 17.85
CA ALA A 98 7.74 12.87 18.25
C ALA A 98 7.65 14.25 18.92
N VAL A 99 8.71 14.63 19.65
CA VAL A 99 8.91 15.96 20.21
C VAL A 99 10.34 16.38 19.92
N SER A 100 10.54 17.53 19.30
CA SER A 100 11.89 18.02 19.04
C SER A 100 12.57 18.48 20.33
N PRO A 101 13.83 18.10 20.59
CA PRO A 101 14.58 18.53 21.77
C PRO A 101 15.17 19.94 21.62
N LEU A 102 15.08 20.55 20.44
CA LEU A 102 15.72 21.83 20.13
C LEU A 102 14.80 23.02 20.46
N SER A 103 15.40 24.10 20.96
CA SER A 103 14.71 25.34 21.34
C SER A 103 14.77 26.42 20.25
N GLY A 104 15.07 26.04 19.00
CA GLY A 104 15.19 26.94 17.85
C GLY A 104 15.98 26.30 16.72
N TYR A 105 15.80 26.82 15.51
CA TYR A 105 16.44 26.28 14.30
C TYR A 105 16.94 27.41 13.40
N ASP A 106 18.11 27.23 12.80
CA ASP A 106 18.54 28.05 11.68
C ASP A 106 18.11 27.37 10.39
N VAL A 107 17.09 27.92 9.73
CA VAL A 107 16.56 27.41 8.46
C VAL A 107 17.34 28.06 7.32
N PRO A 108 18.07 27.30 6.49
CA PRO A 108 18.78 27.86 5.35
C PRO A 108 17.83 28.60 4.39
N CYS A 109 18.22 29.79 3.94
CA CYS A 109 17.46 30.52 2.94
C CYS A 109 17.49 29.77 1.61
N VAL A 110 16.31 29.53 1.03
CA VAL A 110 16.16 28.70 -0.17
C VAL A 110 14.83 28.97 -0.84
N ARG A 111 14.77 28.82 -2.16
CA ARG A 111 13.53 28.66 -2.90
C ARG A 111 13.45 27.24 -3.46
N VAL A 112 12.36 26.54 -3.18
CA VAL A 112 12.09 25.19 -3.67
C VAL A 112 10.77 25.21 -4.42
N GLU A 113 10.77 24.77 -5.68
CA GLU A 113 9.55 24.52 -6.43
C GLU A 113 9.36 23.01 -6.57
N ASP A 114 8.17 22.52 -6.26
CA ASP A 114 7.93 21.10 -6.13
C ASP A 114 6.52 20.70 -6.57
N ALA A 115 6.40 19.52 -7.14
CA ALA A 115 5.12 18.88 -7.47
C ALA A 115 5.38 17.44 -7.92
N PRO A 116 4.50 16.49 -7.56
CA PRO A 116 4.68 15.09 -7.92
C PRO A 116 4.60 14.89 -9.45
N ALA A 117 5.29 13.88 -9.95
CA ALA A 117 5.13 13.38 -11.31
C ALA A 117 3.96 12.40 -11.44
N LEU A 118 3.77 11.53 -10.44
CA LEU A 118 2.69 10.54 -10.42
C LEU A 118 1.61 10.93 -9.41
N SER A 119 0.34 10.73 -9.78
CA SER A 119 -0.80 11.03 -8.90
C SER A 119 -1.03 9.95 -7.84
N TRP A 120 -0.66 8.69 -8.15
CA TRP A 120 -0.72 7.56 -7.23
C TRP A 120 0.69 7.18 -6.76
N ARG A 121 0.96 7.35 -5.46
CA ARG A 121 2.26 7.05 -4.85
C ARG A 121 2.00 6.20 -3.60
N GLY A 122 1.93 4.89 -3.77
CA GLY A 122 1.29 4.02 -2.80
C GLY A 122 2.20 3.06 -2.04
N ALA A 123 1.63 2.54 -0.96
CA ALA A 123 2.09 1.35 -0.26
C ALA A 123 0.91 0.42 0.00
N HIS A 124 1.09 -0.87 -0.24
CA HIS A 124 0.17 -1.91 0.20
C HIS A 124 0.61 -2.50 1.53
N LEU A 125 -0.36 -2.84 2.37
CA LEU A 125 -0.18 -3.45 3.67
C LEU A 125 -1.17 -4.61 3.85
N ASP A 126 -0.64 -5.83 3.85
CA ASP A 126 -1.37 -7.04 4.20
C ASP A 126 -1.51 -7.16 5.71
N VAL A 127 -2.73 -7.01 6.22
CA VAL A 127 -3.08 -7.23 7.62
C VAL A 127 -3.82 -8.55 7.84
N SER A 128 -4.04 -9.30 6.75
CA SER A 128 -4.75 -10.57 6.75
C SER A 128 -3.85 -11.71 7.18
N ARG A 129 -2.70 -11.92 6.51
CA ARG A 129 -1.81 -13.07 6.78
C ARG A 129 -1.22 -12.99 8.19
N HIS A 130 -0.71 -11.82 8.59
CA HIS A 130 -0.47 -11.45 9.98
C HIS A 130 -1.15 -10.12 10.31
N PHE A 131 -1.89 -10.09 11.43
CA PHE A 131 -2.62 -8.91 11.86
C PHE A 131 -1.66 -7.93 12.52
N LEU A 132 -1.72 -6.68 12.05
CA LEU A 132 -1.00 -5.56 12.63
C LEU A 132 -1.98 -4.70 13.44
N PRO A 133 -1.72 -4.40 14.71
CA PRO A 133 -2.58 -3.52 15.48
C PRO A 133 -2.68 -2.11 14.87
N LYS A 134 -3.76 -1.38 15.19
CA LYS A 134 -4.03 -0.02 14.68
C LYS A 134 -2.82 0.92 14.76
N HIS A 135 -2.04 0.88 15.84
CA HIS A 135 -0.89 1.77 16.00
C HIS A 135 0.21 1.55 14.95
N ASP A 136 0.39 0.32 14.44
CA ASP A 136 1.32 0.03 13.37
C ASP A 136 0.81 0.59 12.02
N VAL A 137 -0.51 0.54 11.79
CA VAL A 137 -1.14 1.17 10.61
C VAL A 137 -0.98 2.69 10.65
N LEU A 138 -1.25 3.33 11.80
CA LEU A 138 -1.06 4.78 11.95
C LEU A 138 0.41 5.18 11.76
N ARG A 139 1.33 4.36 12.26
CA ARG A 139 2.77 4.55 12.05
C ARG A 139 3.15 4.42 10.58
N MET A 140 2.62 3.44 9.84
CA MET A 140 2.83 3.36 8.39
C MET A 140 2.36 4.64 7.70
N ILE A 141 1.19 5.16 8.04
CA ILE A 141 0.67 6.43 7.50
C ILE A 141 1.64 7.60 7.77
N ASP A 142 2.19 7.70 8.99
CA ASP A 142 3.19 8.74 9.31
C ASP A 142 4.42 8.64 8.40
N LEU A 143 4.90 7.42 8.14
CA LEU A 143 6.05 7.17 7.28
C LEU A 143 5.72 7.44 5.80
N LEU A 144 4.53 7.08 5.31
CA LEU A 144 4.11 7.45 3.96
C LEU A 144 4.08 8.98 3.79
N ALA A 145 3.50 9.69 4.75
CA ALA A 145 3.37 11.13 4.75
C ALA A 145 4.73 11.84 4.81
N MET A 146 5.66 11.33 5.64
CA MET A 146 7.06 11.80 5.70
C MET A 146 7.76 11.75 4.35
N HIS A 147 7.39 10.77 3.52
CA HIS A 147 7.98 10.54 2.19
C HIS A 147 7.10 11.01 1.04
N LYS A 148 6.01 11.75 1.32
CA LYS A 148 5.05 12.26 0.32
C LYS A 148 4.37 11.15 -0.52
N LEU A 149 4.31 9.93 0.01
CA LEU A 149 3.47 8.84 -0.50
C LEU A 149 2.03 9.09 -0.02
N ASN A 150 1.06 8.91 -0.91
CA ASN A 150 -0.31 9.42 -0.71
C ASN A 150 -1.41 8.35 -0.77
N ARG A 151 -1.04 7.06 -0.87
CA ARG A 151 -1.99 5.94 -0.84
C ARG A 151 -1.53 4.87 0.15
N LEU A 152 -2.46 4.45 1.02
CA LEU A 152 -2.34 3.23 1.80
C LEU A 152 -3.38 2.24 1.27
N HIS A 153 -2.92 1.27 0.48
CA HIS A 153 -3.71 0.12 0.05
C HIS A 153 -3.76 -0.90 1.19
N LEU A 154 -4.91 -1.08 1.82
CA LEU A 154 -5.08 -1.89 3.02
C LEU A 154 -5.81 -3.19 2.70
N HIS A 155 -5.07 -4.29 2.69
CA HIS A 155 -5.59 -5.62 2.38
C HIS A 155 -6.20 -6.27 3.62
N LEU A 156 -7.53 -6.22 3.71
CA LEU A 156 -8.31 -6.47 4.92
C LEU A 156 -8.84 -7.90 5.04
N ALA A 157 -8.81 -8.68 3.95
CA ALA A 157 -9.40 -10.02 3.94
C ALA A 157 -8.63 -10.94 2.99
N ASP A 158 -8.29 -12.13 3.51
CA ASP A 158 -7.70 -13.23 2.73
C ASP A 158 -8.08 -14.58 3.38
N ASP A 159 -7.53 -15.68 2.87
CA ASP A 159 -7.75 -17.04 3.35
C ASP A 159 -7.42 -17.23 4.85
N GLN A 160 -6.39 -16.53 5.35
CA GLN A 160 -5.88 -16.68 6.71
C GLN A 160 -6.46 -15.66 7.70
N GLY A 161 -7.37 -14.78 7.25
CA GLY A 161 -7.91 -13.73 8.10
C GLY A 161 -8.94 -12.82 7.46
N TRP A 162 -9.98 -12.49 8.22
CA TRP A 162 -10.87 -11.36 7.97
C TRP A 162 -10.63 -10.29 9.04
N ARG A 163 -10.36 -9.03 8.65
CA ARG A 163 -9.77 -8.02 9.55
C ARG A 163 -10.64 -6.79 9.80
N VAL A 164 -11.92 -6.83 9.46
CA VAL A 164 -12.83 -5.70 9.66
C VAL A 164 -14.14 -6.13 10.33
N GLU A 165 -14.67 -5.34 11.26
CA GLU A 165 -16.00 -5.57 11.80
C GLU A 165 -17.06 -5.49 10.68
N SER A 166 -18.03 -6.41 10.70
CA SER A 166 -19.26 -6.31 9.92
C SER A 166 -20.43 -6.47 10.87
N ARG A 167 -21.36 -5.51 10.89
CA ARG A 167 -22.55 -5.56 11.76
C ARG A 167 -23.63 -6.42 11.12
N ALA A 168 -23.72 -6.39 9.79
CA ALA A 168 -24.61 -7.27 9.03
C ALA A 168 -24.16 -8.74 9.08
N TYR A 169 -22.85 -8.99 9.05
CA TYR A 169 -22.26 -10.33 9.01
C TYR A 169 -21.22 -10.54 10.13
N PRO A 170 -21.65 -10.60 11.40
CA PRO A 170 -20.74 -10.62 12.55
C PRO A 170 -19.78 -11.81 12.56
N ARG A 171 -20.18 -12.96 12.00
CA ARG A 171 -19.31 -14.14 11.97
C ARG A 171 -18.04 -13.92 11.15
N LEU A 172 -18.01 -12.92 10.26
CA LEU A 172 -16.79 -12.58 9.52
C LEU A 172 -15.64 -12.23 10.49
N HIS A 173 -15.93 -11.51 11.57
CA HIS A 173 -14.92 -11.14 12.57
C HIS A 173 -15.05 -11.92 13.90
N GLU A 174 -16.12 -12.67 14.13
CA GLU A 174 -16.16 -13.60 15.28
C GLU A 174 -15.44 -14.92 14.97
N ILE A 175 -15.43 -15.34 13.70
CA ILE A 175 -14.80 -16.60 13.24
C ILE A 175 -13.62 -16.28 12.32
N GLY A 176 -13.84 -15.50 11.26
CA GLY A 176 -12.87 -15.30 10.18
C GLY A 176 -11.59 -14.58 10.60
N SER A 177 -11.59 -13.86 11.72
CA SER A 177 -10.42 -13.13 12.22
C SER A 177 -9.46 -13.97 13.07
N HIS A 178 -9.73 -15.25 13.32
CA HIS A 178 -8.90 -16.09 14.19
C HIS A 178 -8.56 -17.44 13.54
N ARG A 179 -7.31 -17.87 13.72
CA ARG A 179 -6.84 -19.22 13.38
C ARG A 179 -6.11 -19.84 14.56
N ALA A 180 -6.08 -21.17 14.65
CA ALA A 180 -5.56 -21.84 15.86
C ALA A 180 -4.03 -21.85 15.93
N GLN A 181 -3.35 -21.75 14.79
CA GLN A 181 -1.90 -21.82 14.66
C GLN A 181 -1.46 -21.27 13.30
N THR A 182 -0.15 -21.07 13.13
CA THR A 182 0.45 -20.59 11.88
C THR A 182 1.53 -21.54 11.40
N ILE A 183 1.58 -21.81 10.09
CA ILE A 183 2.60 -22.65 9.48
C ILE A 183 4.00 -22.02 9.68
N THR A 184 4.94 -22.85 10.10
CA THR A 184 6.34 -22.51 10.31
C THR A 184 7.27 -23.27 9.38
N SER A 185 6.84 -24.35 8.72
CA SER A 185 7.62 -25.00 7.66
C SER A 185 7.68 -24.14 6.39
N ARG A 186 8.71 -24.34 5.55
CA ARG A 186 8.73 -23.72 4.20
C ARG A 186 7.98 -24.60 3.21
N LYS A 187 7.63 -24.02 2.05
CA LYS A 187 7.13 -24.80 0.90
C LYS A 187 8.09 -25.96 0.58
N GLY A 188 7.53 -27.17 0.48
CA GLY A 188 8.27 -28.40 0.20
C GLY A 188 8.89 -29.10 1.43
N GLU A 189 8.82 -28.49 2.62
CA GLU A 189 9.16 -29.15 3.88
C GLU A 189 7.90 -29.79 4.50
N PRO A 190 8.03 -30.84 5.34
CA PRO A 190 6.90 -31.36 6.08
C PRO A 190 6.23 -30.26 6.90
N ASP A 191 4.90 -30.23 6.88
CA ASP A 191 4.11 -29.24 7.60
C ASP A 191 4.46 -29.21 9.09
N ALA A 192 4.81 -28.02 9.58
CA ALA A 192 5.05 -27.73 10.97
C ALA A 192 4.34 -26.44 11.35
N TYR A 193 3.78 -26.36 12.55
CA TYR A 193 2.99 -25.23 13.04
C TYR A 193 3.49 -24.79 14.41
N ASP A 194 3.30 -23.52 14.74
CA ASP A 194 3.72 -22.96 16.03
C ASP A 194 2.80 -23.35 17.22
N GLY A 195 1.57 -23.76 16.94
CA GLY A 195 0.54 -24.04 17.96
C GLY A 195 0.05 -22.78 18.69
N ILE A 196 0.25 -21.60 18.11
CA ILE A 196 -0.08 -20.31 18.74
C ILE A 196 -1.30 -19.70 18.05
N PRO A 197 -2.44 -19.50 18.76
CA PRO A 197 -3.59 -18.82 18.20
C PRO A 197 -3.24 -17.41 17.72
N HIS A 198 -3.67 -17.09 16.50
CA HIS A 198 -3.45 -15.78 15.88
C HIS A 198 -4.78 -15.12 15.53
N GLY A 199 -4.89 -13.80 15.71
CA GLY A 199 -6.03 -13.07 15.22
C GLY A 199 -6.07 -11.59 15.58
N GLY A 200 -7.24 -10.99 15.36
CA GLY A 200 -7.49 -9.57 15.49
C GLY A 200 -8.21 -9.00 14.27
N PHE A 201 -8.94 -7.91 14.49
CA PHE A 201 -9.67 -7.17 13.48
C PHE A 201 -9.81 -5.70 13.92
N TYR A 202 -10.12 -4.82 12.98
CA TYR A 202 -10.48 -3.42 13.23
C TYR A 202 -11.99 -3.29 13.35
N THR A 203 -12.46 -2.54 14.35
CA THR A 203 -13.85 -2.09 14.36
C THR A 203 -14.11 -1.10 13.22
N LEU A 204 -15.37 -0.87 12.87
CA LEU A 204 -15.72 0.19 11.93
C LEU A 204 -15.30 1.58 12.46
N ASP A 205 -15.23 1.76 13.77
CA ASP A 205 -14.73 2.99 14.40
C ASP A 205 -13.20 3.11 14.28
N ASP A 206 -12.46 1.99 14.38
CA ASP A 206 -11.02 1.97 14.09
C ASP A 206 -10.73 2.33 12.63
N LEU A 207 -11.48 1.79 11.66
CA LEU A 207 -11.33 2.17 10.26
C LEU A 207 -11.63 3.66 10.03
N ARG A 208 -12.65 4.21 10.70
CA ARG A 208 -12.94 5.64 10.65
C ARG A 208 -11.79 6.48 11.19
N GLU A 209 -11.19 6.06 12.30
CA GLU A 209 -10.02 6.71 12.88
C GLU A 209 -8.81 6.66 11.94
N ILE A 210 -8.50 5.48 11.39
CA ILE A 210 -7.41 5.27 10.43
C ILE A 210 -7.59 6.18 9.21
N ALA A 211 -8.78 6.22 8.62
CA ALA A 211 -9.06 7.05 7.44
C ALA A 211 -8.95 8.55 7.76
N ALA A 212 -9.47 8.99 8.91
CA ALA A 212 -9.34 10.38 9.34
C ALA A 212 -7.88 10.77 9.61
N TYR A 213 -7.11 9.89 10.25
CA TYR A 213 -5.68 10.09 10.52
C TYR A 213 -4.86 10.17 9.23
N ALA A 214 -5.17 9.32 8.24
CA ALA A 214 -4.59 9.33 6.91
C ALA A 214 -4.87 10.64 6.15
N ARG A 215 -6.13 11.08 6.09
CA ARG A 215 -6.50 12.32 5.40
C ARG A 215 -5.79 13.55 5.95
N GLN A 216 -5.61 13.62 7.27
CA GLN A 216 -4.85 14.70 7.93
C GLN A 216 -3.37 14.75 7.52
N ARG A 217 -2.88 13.70 6.86
CA ARG A 217 -1.49 13.51 6.42
C ARG A 217 -1.36 13.41 4.90
N ALA A 218 -2.39 13.85 4.17
CA ALA A 218 -2.47 13.76 2.71
C ALA A 218 -2.37 12.31 2.18
N VAL A 219 -2.75 11.31 2.99
CA VAL A 219 -2.84 9.90 2.59
C VAL A 219 -4.30 9.50 2.43
N THR A 220 -4.61 8.82 1.33
CA THR A 220 -5.92 8.19 1.11
C THR A 220 -5.82 6.69 1.38
N VAL A 221 -6.73 6.16 2.20
CA VAL A 221 -6.86 4.72 2.41
C VAL A 221 -7.64 4.11 1.25
N VAL A 222 -7.13 3.03 0.67
CA VAL A 222 -7.79 2.23 -0.36
C VAL A 222 -8.05 0.86 0.27
N PRO A 223 -9.27 0.55 0.71
CA PRO A 223 -9.57 -0.76 1.27
C PRO A 223 -9.55 -1.82 0.18
N GLU A 224 -9.12 -3.03 0.55
CA GLU A 224 -9.26 -4.22 -0.29
C GLU A 224 -10.00 -5.32 0.44
N ILE A 225 -11.01 -5.87 -0.25
CA ILE A 225 -11.61 -7.16 0.06
C ILE A 225 -11.42 -8.00 -1.20
N ASP A 226 -10.46 -8.91 -1.15
CA ASP A 226 -10.10 -9.72 -2.30
C ASP A 226 -11.11 -10.85 -2.53
N VAL A 227 -11.71 -10.84 -3.72
CA VAL A 227 -12.76 -11.77 -4.14
C VAL A 227 -12.70 -11.98 -5.66
N PRO A 228 -13.17 -13.13 -6.18
CA PRO A 228 -13.83 -14.23 -5.47
C PRO A 228 -12.90 -15.28 -4.85
N GLY A 229 -11.59 -15.23 -5.17
CA GLY A 229 -10.54 -16.03 -4.55
C GLY A 229 -10.26 -15.57 -3.11
N HIS A 230 -9.18 -16.09 -2.51
CA HIS A 230 -8.72 -15.68 -1.17
C HIS A 230 -9.82 -15.64 -0.10
N ALA A 231 -10.80 -16.53 -0.22
CA ALA A 231 -12.09 -16.42 0.46
C ALA A 231 -12.27 -17.41 1.62
N SER A 232 -11.25 -18.18 2.01
CA SER A 232 -11.40 -19.23 3.03
C SER A 232 -11.90 -18.68 4.37
N ALA A 233 -11.46 -17.49 4.80
CA ALA A 233 -11.96 -16.86 6.02
C ALA A 233 -13.45 -16.48 5.92
N ILE A 234 -13.89 -15.96 4.77
CA ILE A 234 -15.30 -15.65 4.50
C ILE A 234 -16.13 -16.94 4.54
N LEU A 235 -15.66 -18.01 3.89
CA LEU A 235 -16.39 -19.27 3.77
C LEU A 235 -16.37 -20.11 5.06
N ALA A 236 -15.38 -19.93 5.93
CA ALA A 236 -15.41 -20.48 7.28
C ALA A 236 -16.52 -19.83 8.12
N ALA A 237 -16.75 -18.54 7.94
CA ALA A 237 -17.81 -17.79 8.59
C ALA A 237 -19.18 -18.01 7.96
N TYR A 238 -19.28 -18.05 6.63
CA TYR A 238 -20.54 -18.13 5.88
C TYR A 238 -20.38 -19.07 4.67
N PRO A 239 -20.40 -20.39 4.88
CA PRO A 239 -20.20 -21.38 3.80
C PRO A 239 -21.28 -21.29 2.71
N GLU A 240 -22.45 -20.73 3.01
CA GLU A 240 -23.54 -20.54 2.05
C GLU A 240 -23.19 -19.67 0.84
N PHE A 241 -22.11 -18.88 0.91
CA PHE A 241 -21.60 -18.07 -0.19
C PHE A 241 -20.58 -18.79 -1.08
N GLY A 242 -20.19 -20.03 -0.74
CA GLY A 242 -19.23 -20.82 -1.51
C GLY A 242 -19.83 -21.50 -2.73
N ALA A 243 -18.96 -21.98 -3.62
CA ALA A 243 -19.38 -22.76 -4.80
C ALA A 243 -20.09 -24.07 -4.45
N ASP A 244 -19.76 -24.67 -3.30
CA ASP A 244 -20.48 -25.78 -2.66
C ASP A 244 -20.85 -25.39 -1.21
N PRO A 245 -22.11 -24.98 -0.96
CA PRO A 245 -22.58 -24.61 0.38
C PRO A 245 -22.51 -25.72 1.44
N SER A 246 -22.36 -26.99 1.03
CA SER A 246 -22.24 -28.12 1.95
C SER A 246 -20.81 -28.30 2.45
N GLN A 247 -19.82 -27.77 1.71
CA GLN A 247 -18.42 -27.82 2.08
C GLN A 247 -18.16 -27.03 3.36
N ARG A 248 -17.36 -27.61 4.25
CA ARG A 248 -16.88 -26.92 5.45
C ARG A 248 -15.50 -26.36 5.16
N HIS A 249 -15.33 -25.08 5.43
CA HIS A 249 -14.07 -24.36 5.32
C HIS A 249 -13.56 -23.99 6.70
N THR A 250 -12.26 -23.78 6.79
CA THR A 250 -11.58 -23.24 7.97
C THR A 250 -10.80 -22.01 7.57
N VAL A 251 -10.59 -21.08 8.50
CA VAL A 251 -9.58 -20.03 8.33
C VAL A 251 -8.23 -20.73 8.16
N LEU A 252 -7.51 -20.44 7.07
CA LEU A 252 -6.31 -21.21 6.75
C LEU A 252 -5.16 -20.92 7.72
N GLU A 253 -4.43 -21.98 8.05
CA GLU A 253 -3.25 -21.94 8.92
C GLU A 253 -1.94 -21.93 8.11
N ARG A 254 -2.05 -21.99 6.78
CA ARG A 254 -0.93 -22.06 5.83
C ARG A 254 -1.04 -21.01 4.72
N TRP A 255 0.08 -20.75 4.08
CA TRP A 255 0.22 -19.84 2.93
C TRP A 255 -0.04 -20.53 1.60
N GLY A 256 -0.16 -19.72 0.55
CA GLY A 256 -0.41 -20.16 -0.82
C GLY A 256 -1.89 -20.14 -1.17
N ILE A 257 -2.20 -20.69 -2.34
CA ILE A 257 -3.49 -20.45 -2.99
C ILE A 257 -4.53 -21.49 -2.60
N SER A 258 -5.67 -21.01 -2.11
CA SER A 258 -6.80 -21.84 -1.73
C SER A 258 -7.74 -22.08 -2.92
N PRO A 259 -8.30 -23.30 -3.07
CA PRO A 259 -9.40 -23.53 -3.99
C PRO A 259 -10.75 -23.02 -3.45
N ALA A 260 -10.80 -22.50 -2.22
CA ALA A 260 -12.01 -21.94 -1.64
C ALA A 260 -12.35 -20.63 -2.36
N ILE A 261 -13.51 -20.60 -3.01
CA ILE A 261 -13.92 -19.52 -3.90
C ILE A 261 -15.39 -19.18 -3.67
N LEU A 262 -15.71 -17.88 -3.65
CA LEU A 262 -17.08 -17.41 -3.55
C LEU A 262 -17.87 -17.77 -4.82
N ALA A 263 -19.15 -18.11 -4.67
CA ALA A 263 -20.05 -18.34 -5.79
C ALA A 263 -20.44 -17.00 -6.45
N PRO A 264 -20.36 -16.86 -7.78
CA PRO A 264 -20.66 -15.61 -8.49
C PRO A 264 -22.17 -15.46 -8.72
N LEU A 265 -22.95 -15.59 -7.66
CA LEU A 265 -24.42 -15.62 -7.67
C LEU A 265 -25.01 -14.36 -7.04
N PRO A 266 -26.27 -13.99 -7.35
CA PRO A 266 -26.91 -12.79 -6.82
C PRO A 266 -26.81 -12.63 -5.30
N LYS A 267 -27.03 -13.71 -4.54
CA LYS A 267 -26.92 -13.69 -3.07
C LYS A 267 -25.54 -13.26 -2.56
N THR A 268 -24.47 -13.64 -3.27
CA THR A 268 -23.09 -13.29 -2.91
C THR A 268 -22.82 -11.84 -3.28
N ILE A 269 -23.37 -11.36 -4.40
CA ILE A 269 -23.28 -9.96 -4.82
C ILE A 269 -23.97 -9.06 -3.80
N ASP A 270 -25.16 -9.44 -3.33
CA ASP A 270 -25.90 -8.68 -2.29
C ASP A 270 -25.15 -8.67 -0.95
N PHE A 271 -24.54 -9.79 -0.58
CA PHE A 271 -23.64 -9.89 0.57
C PHE A 271 -22.46 -8.91 0.46
N LEU A 272 -21.73 -8.95 -0.66
CA LEU A 272 -20.57 -8.07 -0.89
C LEU A 272 -20.98 -6.60 -0.97
N ALA A 273 -22.11 -6.28 -1.60
CA ALA A 273 -22.64 -4.92 -1.63
C ALA A 273 -22.87 -4.36 -0.23
N THR A 274 -23.43 -5.18 0.67
CA THR A 274 -23.65 -4.80 2.08
C THR A 274 -22.33 -4.57 2.82
N VAL A 275 -21.35 -5.44 2.61
CA VAL A 275 -20.00 -5.29 3.20
C VAL A 275 -19.32 -4.03 2.69
N PHE A 276 -19.41 -3.74 1.39
CA PHE A 276 -18.87 -2.52 0.79
C PHE A 276 -19.52 -1.27 1.40
N ASP A 277 -20.84 -1.28 1.63
CA ASP A 277 -21.55 -0.19 2.30
C ASP A 277 -21.04 0.08 3.72
N GLU A 278 -20.79 -0.97 4.52
CA GLU A 278 -20.25 -0.82 5.87
C GLU A 278 -18.83 -0.22 5.87
N ILE A 279 -17.96 -0.72 4.99
CA ILE A 279 -16.56 -0.26 4.90
C ILE A 279 -16.50 1.18 4.36
N LEU A 280 -17.20 1.48 3.27
CA LEU A 280 -17.27 2.84 2.71
C LEU A 280 -17.90 3.81 3.71
N GLY A 281 -18.94 3.39 4.43
CA GLY A 281 -19.55 4.19 5.50
C GLY A 281 -18.59 4.47 6.68
N ALA A 282 -17.67 3.55 6.99
CA ALA A 282 -16.64 3.75 8.01
C ALA A 282 -15.53 4.70 7.54
N LEU A 283 -15.02 4.50 6.32
CA LEU A 283 -13.93 5.31 5.77
C LEU A 283 -14.40 6.73 5.39
N GLY A 284 -15.68 6.90 5.05
CA GLY A 284 -16.23 8.12 4.45
C GLY A 284 -15.91 8.20 2.96
N GLU A 285 -15.91 9.42 2.40
CA GLU A 285 -15.57 9.64 0.99
C GLU A 285 -14.20 9.03 0.65
N THR A 286 -14.24 7.93 -0.10
CA THR A 286 -13.06 7.15 -0.49
C THR A 286 -13.17 6.89 -2.00
N PRO A 287 -12.28 7.48 -2.81
CA PRO A 287 -12.42 7.45 -4.26
C PRO A 287 -12.10 6.10 -4.90
N PHE A 288 -11.50 5.17 -4.16
CA PHE A 288 -11.03 3.88 -4.67
C PHE A 288 -11.37 2.74 -3.71
N PHE A 289 -11.73 1.59 -4.26
CA PHE A 289 -11.92 0.35 -3.50
C PHE A 289 -11.35 -0.80 -4.33
N HIS A 290 -10.43 -1.56 -3.74
CA HIS A 290 -9.81 -2.70 -4.41
C HIS A 290 -10.66 -3.95 -4.17
N ILE A 291 -10.97 -4.68 -5.23
CA ILE A 291 -11.79 -5.91 -5.15
C ILE A 291 -10.96 -7.18 -5.42
N GLY A 292 -9.64 -7.02 -5.51
CA GLY A 292 -8.67 -8.10 -5.70
C GLY A 292 -8.82 -8.76 -7.08
N GLY A 293 -9.13 -10.05 -7.08
CA GLY A 293 -9.43 -10.84 -8.28
C GLY A 293 -8.26 -11.66 -8.82
N ASP A 294 -7.22 -11.84 -8.02
CA ASP A 294 -6.06 -12.67 -8.32
C ASP A 294 -6.25 -14.14 -7.92
N GLU A 295 -5.39 -15.00 -8.49
CA GLU A 295 -5.18 -16.42 -8.15
C GLU A 295 -6.46 -17.30 -7.98
N CYS A 296 -7.55 -16.95 -8.66
CA CYS A 296 -8.83 -17.65 -8.57
C CYS A 296 -8.84 -19.04 -9.24
N VAL A 297 -9.02 -20.09 -8.43
CA VAL A 297 -9.23 -21.47 -8.91
C VAL A 297 -10.69 -21.71 -9.30
N LEU A 298 -10.99 -21.67 -10.60
CA LEU A 298 -12.37 -21.70 -11.12
C LEU A 298 -12.99 -23.12 -11.24
N ASP A 299 -12.25 -24.18 -10.89
CA ASP A 299 -12.71 -25.57 -11.05
C ASP A 299 -14.01 -25.85 -10.29
N ALA A 300 -14.17 -25.28 -9.09
CA ALA A 300 -15.37 -25.44 -8.29
C ALA A 300 -16.62 -24.80 -8.95
N TRP A 301 -16.45 -23.72 -9.71
CA TRP A 301 -17.53 -23.12 -10.49
C TRP A 301 -17.96 -24.01 -11.65
N ALA A 302 -16.98 -24.60 -12.35
CA ALA A 302 -17.22 -25.55 -13.44
C ALA A 302 -17.93 -26.83 -12.96
N ALA A 303 -17.67 -27.27 -11.73
CA ALA A 303 -18.31 -28.44 -11.14
C ALA A 303 -19.74 -28.17 -10.63
N SER A 304 -20.11 -26.91 -10.37
CA SER A 304 -21.42 -26.55 -9.80
C SER A 304 -22.50 -26.41 -10.88
N THR A 305 -23.60 -27.15 -10.72
CA THR A 305 -24.74 -27.11 -11.66
C THR A 305 -25.48 -25.78 -11.60
N GLU A 306 -25.64 -25.19 -10.41
CA GLU A 306 -26.26 -23.88 -10.23
C GLU A 306 -25.43 -22.77 -10.88
N ILE A 307 -24.11 -22.74 -10.62
CA ILE A 307 -23.21 -21.72 -11.19
C ILE A 307 -23.14 -21.88 -12.72
N THR A 308 -23.09 -23.12 -13.22
CA THR A 308 -23.12 -23.38 -14.65
C THR A 308 -24.43 -22.89 -15.28
N ALA A 309 -25.58 -23.17 -14.67
CA ALA A 309 -26.87 -22.67 -15.15
C ALA A 309 -26.93 -21.13 -15.13
N PHE A 310 -26.44 -20.50 -14.07
CA PHE A 310 -26.37 -19.04 -13.96
C PHE A 310 -25.48 -18.43 -15.05
N ARG A 311 -24.30 -19.00 -15.29
CA ARG A 311 -23.39 -18.59 -16.37
C ARG A 311 -24.07 -18.63 -17.74
N HIS A 312 -24.79 -19.71 -18.04
CA HIS A 312 -25.55 -19.83 -19.28
C HIS A 312 -26.68 -18.80 -19.37
N ALA A 313 -27.38 -18.52 -18.28
CA ALA A 313 -28.41 -17.48 -18.23
C ALA A 313 -27.85 -16.07 -18.48
N GLN A 314 -26.59 -15.80 -18.11
CA GLN A 314 -25.87 -14.57 -18.44
C GLN A 314 -25.31 -14.56 -19.88
N GLY A 315 -25.46 -15.63 -20.65
CA GLY A 315 -24.94 -15.73 -22.01
C GLY A 315 -23.42 -15.86 -22.10
N LEU A 316 -22.75 -16.30 -21.02
CA LEU A 316 -21.29 -16.33 -20.92
C LEU A 316 -20.74 -17.70 -21.36
N ALA A 317 -19.66 -17.70 -22.15
CA ALA A 317 -19.16 -18.91 -22.80
C ALA A 317 -18.25 -19.78 -21.91
N THR A 318 -17.52 -19.16 -20.98
CA THR A 318 -16.51 -19.83 -20.14
C THR A 318 -16.59 -19.39 -18.67
N PRO A 319 -16.00 -20.16 -17.72
CA PRO A 319 -15.82 -19.69 -16.34
C PRO A 319 -15.02 -18.40 -16.22
N ALA A 320 -14.03 -18.17 -17.10
CA ALA A 320 -13.27 -16.92 -17.13
C ALA A 320 -14.16 -15.71 -17.49
N ASP A 321 -15.09 -15.88 -18.44
CA ASP A 321 -16.09 -14.84 -18.76
C ASP A 321 -16.98 -14.53 -17.55
N LEU A 322 -17.32 -15.54 -16.75
CA LEU A 322 -18.08 -15.39 -15.51
C LEU A 322 -17.27 -14.66 -14.43
N HIS A 323 -15.97 -14.92 -14.34
CA HIS A 323 -15.05 -14.22 -13.43
C HIS A 323 -15.00 -12.73 -13.77
N ALA A 324 -14.73 -12.39 -15.04
CA ALA A 324 -14.74 -11.01 -15.50
C ALA A 324 -16.11 -10.34 -15.32
N TRP A 325 -17.22 -11.06 -15.57
CA TRP A 325 -18.57 -10.56 -15.31
C TRP A 325 -18.81 -10.24 -13.84
N PHE A 326 -18.38 -11.11 -12.94
CA PHE A 326 -18.55 -10.93 -11.51
C PHE A 326 -17.80 -9.68 -11.03
N LEU A 327 -16.52 -9.54 -11.40
CA LEU A 327 -15.72 -8.37 -11.04
C LEU A 327 -16.27 -7.06 -11.63
N ARG A 328 -16.75 -7.08 -12.89
CA ARG A 328 -17.45 -5.91 -13.45
C ARG A 328 -18.69 -5.55 -12.64
N ARG A 329 -19.48 -6.53 -12.22
CA ARG A 329 -20.69 -6.26 -11.44
C ARG A 329 -20.37 -5.63 -10.09
N LEU A 330 -19.28 -6.06 -9.44
CA LEU A 330 -18.79 -5.41 -8.21
C LEU A 330 -18.27 -4.00 -8.49
N ALA A 331 -17.55 -3.80 -9.60
CA ALA A 331 -17.09 -2.48 -10.00
C ALA A 331 -18.24 -1.50 -10.30
N ASP A 332 -19.33 -1.97 -10.92
CA ASP A 332 -20.54 -1.16 -11.11
C ASP A 332 -21.18 -0.75 -9.77
N LEU A 333 -21.26 -1.68 -8.80
CA LEU A 333 -21.78 -1.39 -7.47
C LEU A 333 -20.94 -0.35 -6.72
N LEU A 334 -19.61 -0.38 -6.88
CA LEU A 334 -18.71 0.62 -6.32
C LEU A 334 -18.89 1.98 -7.00
N ALA A 335 -19.02 1.99 -8.33
CA ALA A 335 -19.22 3.22 -9.09
C ALA A 335 -20.54 3.91 -8.72
N GLU A 336 -21.62 3.15 -8.48
CA GLU A 336 -22.89 3.64 -7.94
C GLU A 336 -22.74 4.33 -6.57
N ARG A 337 -21.69 3.97 -5.81
CA ARG A 337 -21.34 4.53 -4.50
C ARG A 337 -20.27 5.64 -4.59
N GLY A 338 -19.88 6.05 -5.78
CA GLY A 338 -18.85 7.07 -6.00
C GLY A 338 -17.42 6.59 -5.76
N SER A 339 -17.18 5.27 -5.73
CA SER A 339 -15.85 4.68 -5.59
C SER A 339 -15.46 3.93 -6.86
N ARG A 340 -14.22 4.15 -7.32
CA ARG A 340 -13.69 3.54 -8.52
C ARG A 340 -12.99 2.22 -8.17
N ALA A 341 -13.33 1.16 -8.89
CA ALA A 341 -12.75 -0.16 -8.63
C ALA A 341 -11.26 -0.24 -9.04
N VAL A 342 -10.49 -0.94 -8.21
CA VAL A 342 -9.11 -1.34 -8.47
C VAL A 342 -9.03 -2.86 -8.41
N VAL A 343 -8.22 -3.47 -9.30
CA VAL A 343 -8.08 -4.93 -9.40
C VAL A 343 -6.64 -5.34 -9.63
N TRP A 344 -6.30 -6.56 -9.23
CA TRP A 344 -5.09 -7.24 -9.72
C TRP A 344 -5.28 -7.63 -11.20
N ASP A 345 -4.17 -7.86 -11.90
CA ASP A 345 -4.19 -7.92 -13.36
C ASP A 345 -4.85 -9.18 -13.95
N GLU A 346 -5.04 -10.24 -13.18
CA GLU A 346 -5.88 -11.40 -13.49
C GLU A 346 -7.28 -11.00 -13.95
N ALA A 347 -7.87 -10.00 -13.30
CA ALA A 347 -9.18 -9.49 -13.64
C ALA A 347 -9.21 -8.97 -15.10
N PHE A 348 -8.15 -8.26 -15.50
CA PHE A 348 -7.98 -7.75 -16.85
C PHE A 348 -7.71 -8.87 -17.87
N VAL A 349 -6.91 -9.87 -17.50
CA VAL A 349 -6.62 -10.99 -18.41
C VAL A 349 -7.83 -11.92 -18.59
N SER A 350 -8.68 -12.04 -17.57
CA SER A 350 -9.87 -12.90 -17.60
C SER A 350 -10.95 -12.43 -18.58
N GLY A 351 -11.00 -11.13 -18.89
CA GLY A 351 -11.95 -10.59 -19.84
C GLY A 351 -12.18 -9.09 -19.70
N MET A 352 -13.28 -8.61 -20.30
CA MET A 352 -13.60 -7.18 -20.31
C MET A 352 -13.95 -6.69 -18.91
N LEU A 353 -13.24 -5.66 -18.46
CA LEU A 353 -13.51 -4.90 -17.24
C LEU A 353 -14.44 -3.72 -17.51
N ARG A 354 -14.86 -3.03 -16.46
CA ARG A 354 -15.53 -1.74 -16.57
C ARG A 354 -14.49 -0.72 -17.08
N GLU A 355 -14.88 0.18 -17.98
CA GLU A 355 -13.95 1.08 -18.69
C GLU A 355 -13.06 1.91 -17.75
N ASP A 356 -13.63 2.35 -16.62
CA ASP A 356 -12.89 3.12 -15.63
C ASP A 356 -12.13 2.24 -14.61
N THR A 357 -12.13 0.90 -14.66
CA THR A 357 -11.36 0.11 -13.66
C THR A 357 -9.86 0.41 -13.74
N ILE A 358 -9.21 0.57 -12.57
CA ILE A 358 -7.75 0.69 -12.44
C ILE A 358 -7.15 -0.71 -12.32
N VAL A 359 -6.07 -0.98 -13.06
CA VAL A 359 -5.38 -2.28 -13.06
C VAL A 359 -4.03 -2.19 -12.35
N MET A 360 -3.75 -3.13 -11.45
CA MET A 360 -2.47 -3.30 -10.74
C MET A 360 -1.69 -4.51 -11.28
N PRO A 361 -0.82 -4.30 -12.30
CA PRO A 361 0.01 -5.35 -12.90
C PRO A 361 1.14 -5.83 -12.01
N TRP A 362 0.85 -6.86 -11.20
CA TRP A 362 1.84 -7.49 -10.35
C TRP A 362 2.67 -8.55 -11.08
N ARG A 363 2.11 -9.16 -12.13
CA ARG A 363 2.77 -10.22 -12.92
C ARG A 363 3.76 -9.70 -13.95
N GLY A 364 3.89 -8.38 -14.09
CA GLY A 364 4.97 -7.74 -14.82
C GLY A 364 4.55 -6.67 -15.82
N MET A 365 5.54 -6.11 -16.50
CA MET A 365 5.34 -4.93 -17.35
C MET A 365 4.61 -5.21 -18.67
N ASN A 366 4.49 -6.46 -19.10
CA ASN A 366 3.77 -6.79 -20.32
C ASN A 366 2.26 -6.56 -20.16
N VAL A 367 1.66 -7.13 -19.10
CA VAL A 367 0.25 -6.91 -18.77
C VAL A 367 -0.02 -5.44 -18.43
N ALA A 368 0.94 -4.73 -17.80
CA ALA A 368 0.86 -3.28 -17.62
C ALA A 368 0.65 -2.52 -18.95
N ARG A 369 1.48 -2.81 -19.96
CA ARG A 369 1.38 -2.18 -21.29
C ARG A 369 0.07 -2.54 -22.00
N ARG A 370 -0.38 -3.79 -21.88
CA ARG A 370 -1.66 -4.23 -22.47
C ARG A 370 -2.86 -3.54 -21.83
N ALA A 371 -2.89 -3.44 -20.50
CA ALA A 371 -3.95 -2.74 -19.78
C ALA A 371 -4.00 -1.25 -20.14
N ALA A 372 -2.84 -0.58 -20.18
CA ALA A 372 -2.75 0.81 -20.61
C ALA A 372 -3.18 1.00 -22.08
N ALA A 373 -2.76 0.11 -22.98
CA ALA A 373 -3.17 0.13 -24.39
C ALA A 373 -4.68 -0.12 -24.58
N ALA A 374 -5.32 -0.81 -23.64
CA ALA A 374 -6.77 -1.01 -23.59
C ALA A 374 -7.53 0.18 -22.99
N GLY A 375 -6.83 1.23 -22.54
CA GLY A 375 -7.43 2.47 -22.02
C GLY A 375 -7.64 2.50 -20.51
N HIS A 376 -7.18 1.47 -19.78
CA HIS A 376 -7.24 1.47 -18.32
C HIS A 376 -6.12 2.33 -17.72
N ASP A 377 -6.43 3.00 -16.60
CA ASP A 377 -5.37 3.53 -15.75
C ASP A 377 -4.63 2.38 -15.08
N VAL A 378 -3.32 2.52 -14.97
CA VAL A 378 -2.43 1.49 -14.44
C VAL A 378 -1.63 2.04 -13.28
N VAL A 379 -1.60 1.29 -12.17
CA VAL A 379 -0.71 1.53 -11.03
C VAL A 379 0.33 0.42 -11.01
N LEU A 380 1.59 0.74 -11.28
CA LEU A 380 2.65 -0.27 -11.35
C LEU A 380 2.88 -0.94 -10.00
N THR A 381 2.77 -2.26 -9.98
CA THR A 381 2.98 -3.12 -8.80
C THR A 381 3.77 -4.40 -9.10
N PRO A 382 4.68 -4.48 -10.10
CA PRO A 382 5.30 -5.76 -10.46
C PRO A 382 6.11 -6.35 -9.31
N VAL A 383 6.09 -7.69 -9.17
CA VAL A 383 6.89 -8.42 -8.16
C VAL A 383 8.31 -7.88 -8.11
N PHE A 384 8.99 -7.88 -9.26
CA PHE A 384 10.27 -7.21 -9.40
C PHE A 384 10.07 -5.80 -10.00
N PRO A 385 10.43 -4.72 -9.30
CA PRO A 385 11.12 -4.66 -8.00
C PRO A 385 10.24 -4.21 -6.82
N LEU A 386 8.90 -4.30 -6.89
CA LEU A 386 8.03 -3.62 -5.92
C LEU A 386 7.43 -4.51 -4.82
N TYR A 387 7.82 -5.78 -4.68
CA TYR A 387 7.40 -6.63 -3.56
C TYR A 387 8.43 -6.60 -2.42
N PHE A 388 8.11 -5.91 -1.33
CA PHE A 388 9.05 -5.68 -0.23
C PHE A 388 9.01 -6.77 0.85
N ASP A 389 8.12 -7.75 0.74
CA ASP A 389 8.16 -9.00 1.49
C ASP A 389 9.34 -9.92 1.10
N TYR A 390 9.93 -9.69 -0.08
CA TYR A 390 11.18 -10.30 -0.56
C TYR A 390 12.38 -9.78 0.24
N ALA A 391 13.43 -10.59 0.36
CA ALA A 391 14.66 -10.21 1.03
C ALA A 391 15.36 -9.06 0.28
N GLU A 392 16.15 -8.26 0.99
CA GLU A 392 16.93 -7.18 0.37
C GLU A 392 18.39 -7.59 0.08
N ALA A 393 18.77 -8.81 0.47
CA ALA A 393 20.05 -9.42 0.10
C ALA A 393 19.96 -10.95 0.04
N ALA A 394 20.78 -11.56 -0.83
CA ALA A 394 20.92 -13.00 -0.94
C ALA A 394 21.82 -13.53 0.19
N SER A 395 21.33 -13.48 1.43
CA SER A 395 22.09 -13.81 2.62
C SER A 395 21.26 -14.60 3.62
N ALA A 396 21.84 -15.64 4.20
CA ALA A 396 21.25 -16.36 5.33
C ALA A 396 21.19 -15.50 6.62
N GLY A 397 21.84 -14.33 6.62
CA GLY A 397 21.71 -13.34 7.69
C GLY A 397 20.40 -12.56 7.62
N GLU A 398 19.71 -12.53 6.48
CA GLU A 398 18.39 -11.90 6.35
C GLU A 398 17.33 -12.64 7.16
N PRO A 399 16.34 -11.93 7.74
CA PRO A 399 15.09 -12.51 8.19
C PRO A 399 14.35 -13.25 7.07
N ALA A 400 13.50 -14.19 7.45
CA ALA A 400 12.65 -14.93 6.54
C ALA A 400 11.90 -13.97 5.59
N ALA A 401 11.78 -14.41 4.34
CA ALA A 401 11.21 -13.64 3.25
C ALA A 401 10.53 -14.61 2.29
N LEU A 402 9.53 -14.13 1.57
CA LEU A 402 8.78 -14.94 0.61
C LEU A 402 9.65 -15.31 -0.60
N GLY A 403 10.36 -14.33 -1.16
CA GLY A 403 11.28 -14.52 -2.27
C GLY A 403 12.72 -14.06 -1.99
N GLU A 404 13.55 -14.07 -3.03
CA GLU A 404 14.97 -13.69 -2.98
C GLU A 404 15.16 -12.16 -2.89
N THR A 405 16.08 -11.61 -3.68
CA THR A 405 16.66 -10.29 -3.48
C THR A 405 16.00 -9.26 -4.35
N ILE A 406 15.41 -8.26 -3.70
CA ILE A 406 15.01 -6.98 -4.28
C ILE A 406 15.70 -5.91 -3.46
N THR A 407 16.73 -5.27 -4.02
CA THR A 407 17.54 -4.27 -3.35
C THR A 407 16.94 -2.86 -3.47
N VAL A 408 17.44 -1.93 -2.65
CA VAL A 408 17.19 -0.49 -2.85
C VAL A 408 17.58 -0.03 -4.26
N ALA A 409 18.67 -0.56 -4.83
CA ALA A 409 19.13 -0.18 -6.16
C ALA A 409 18.17 -0.64 -7.27
N ASP A 410 17.56 -1.82 -7.10
CA ASP A 410 16.56 -2.34 -8.05
C ASP A 410 15.32 -1.44 -8.09
N VAL A 411 14.83 -1.01 -6.92
CA VAL A 411 13.73 -0.05 -6.80
C VAL A 411 14.12 1.29 -7.40
N ALA A 412 15.29 1.82 -7.02
CA ALA A 412 15.78 3.11 -7.49
C ALA A 412 15.98 3.17 -9.01
N ALA A 413 16.31 2.04 -9.65
CA ALA A 413 16.49 1.94 -11.10
C ALA A 413 15.17 1.76 -11.88
N PHE A 414 14.04 1.57 -11.20
CA PHE A 414 12.77 1.26 -11.85
C PHE A 414 12.16 2.47 -12.55
N ASP A 415 11.76 2.29 -13.81
CA ASP A 415 11.08 3.32 -14.60
C ASP A 415 9.57 3.23 -14.39
N VAL A 416 9.01 4.31 -13.84
CA VAL A 416 7.59 4.46 -13.49
C VAL A 416 6.85 5.44 -14.43
N SER A 417 7.51 5.91 -15.47
CA SER A 417 6.96 6.91 -16.38
C SER A 417 5.80 6.37 -17.23
N GLY A 418 4.84 7.24 -17.55
CA GLY A 418 3.74 6.93 -18.48
C GLY A 418 2.54 6.19 -17.87
N TYR A 419 2.44 6.09 -16.55
CA TYR A 419 1.34 5.42 -15.84
C TYR A 419 0.71 6.33 -14.77
N LEU A 420 -0.45 5.95 -14.22
CA LEU A 420 -1.17 6.72 -13.19
C LEU A 420 -0.31 6.87 -11.92
N GLY A 421 0.42 5.81 -11.61
CA GLY A 421 1.44 5.82 -10.58
C GLY A 421 2.02 4.45 -10.29
N ALA A 422 2.59 4.29 -9.08
CA ALA A 422 3.24 3.07 -8.67
C ALA A 422 3.06 2.82 -7.16
N GLN A 423 3.20 1.58 -6.72
CA GLN A 423 3.05 1.16 -5.32
C GLN A 423 3.97 -0.01 -4.98
N PHE A 424 4.52 -0.04 -3.76
CA PHE A 424 5.19 -1.25 -3.23
C PHE A 424 4.22 -2.12 -2.42
N GLN A 425 4.46 -3.43 -2.39
CA GLN A 425 3.63 -4.41 -1.68
C GLN A 425 4.33 -4.99 -0.46
N LEU A 426 3.59 -5.17 0.63
CA LEU A 426 4.04 -5.87 1.83
C LEU A 426 3.04 -6.98 2.17
N TRP A 427 3.23 -8.15 1.55
CA TRP A 427 2.52 -9.37 1.92
C TRP A 427 3.08 -9.94 3.22
N SER A 428 2.20 -10.33 4.14
CA SER A 428 2.59 -10.49 5.55
C SER A 428 2.80 -11.93 6.01
N GLU A 429 3.03 -12.91 5.13
CA GLU A 429 3.34 -14.30 5.53
C GLU A 429 4.56 -14.39 6.46
N TYR A 430 5.54 -13.50 6.27
CA TYR A 430 6.75 -13.40 7.09
C TYR A 430 6.94 -12.01 7.73
N ILE A 431 5.84 -11.28 7.95
CA ILE A 431 5.84 -9.95 8.59
C ILE A 431 4.91 -9.98 9.82
N PRO A 432 5.31 -10.65 10.92
CA PRO A 432 4.42 -10.89 12.05
C PRO A 432 4.16 -9.68 12.95
N ASP A 433 4.98 -8.63 12.84
CA ASP A 433 4.96 -7.48 13.75
C ASP A 433 5.45 -6.18 13.09
N GLY A 434 5.16 -5.04 13.73
CA GLY A 434 5.57 -3.71 13.27
C GLY A 434 7.09 -3.50 13.13
N ARG A 435 7.92 -4.28 13.83
CA ARG A 435 9.38 -4.18 13.68
C ARG A 435 9.84 -4.82 12.38
N THR A 436 9.27 -5.99 12.05
CA THR A 436 9.55 -6.66 10.79
C THR A 436 8.95 -5.89 9.62
N LEU A 437 7.80 -5.23 9.82
CA LEU A 437 7.22 -4.30 8.87
C LEU A 437 8.20 -3.17 8.52
N ASP A 438 8.72 -2.46 9.54
CA ASP A 438 9.72 -1.41 9.34
C ASP A 438 10.94 -1.92 8.57
N TYR A 439 11.46 -3.09 8.98
CA TYR A 439 12.65 -3.70 8.38
C TYR A 439 12.45 -4.04 6.90
N LYS A 440 11.27 -4.54 6.53
CA LYS A 440 10.94 -4.91 5.15
C LYS A 440 10.67 -3.69 4.29
N ALA A 441 9.94 -2.71 4.82
CA ALA A 441 9.54 -1.53 4.09
C ALA A 441 10.70 -0.55 3.84
N TRP A 442 11.57 -0.35 4.83
CA TRP A 442 12.58 0.70 4.80
C TRP A 442 14.00 0.11 4.85
N PRO A 443 14.94 0.61 4.02
CA PRO A 443 14.92 1.87 3.29
C PRO A 443 14.40 1.81 1.83
N ARG A 444 13.91 0.67 1.33
CA ARG A 444 13.38 0.58 -0.04
C ARG A 444 12.21 1.53 -0.31
N GLY A 445 11.37 1.81 0.69
CA GLY A 445 10.31 2.81 0.61
C GLY A 445 10.81 4.23 0.29
N CYS A 446 12.06 4.56 0.66
CA CYS A 446 12.70 5.83 0.28
C CYS A 446 12.98 5.90 -1.23
N ALA A 447 13.43 4.78 -1.82
CA ALA A 447 13.63 4.69 -3.27
C ALA A 447 12.29 4.74 -4.01
N MET A 448 11.25 4.10 -3.47
CA MET A 448 9.90 4.21 -4.02
C MET A 448 9.41 5.67 -4.02
N ALA A 449 9.56 6.35 -2.88
CA ALA A 449 9.18 7.75 -2.76
C ALA A 449 9.89 8.65 -3.77
N GLU A 450 11.20 8.43 -3.96
CA GLU A 450 11.99 9.13 -4.97
C GLU A 450 11.42 8.92 -6.37
N ILE A 451 11.36 7.69 -6.88
CA ILE A 451 10.95 7.43 -8.28
C ILE A 451 9.51 7.84 -8.54
N ALA A 452 8.60 7.67 -7.56
CA ALA A 452 7.19 8.01 -7.72
C ALA A 452 6.95 9.52 -7.69
N TRP A 453 7.79 10.27 -6.96
CA TRP A 453 7.71 11.72 -6.92
C TRP A 453 8.35 12.37 -8.14
N THR A 454 9.52 11.88 -8.58
CA THR A 454 10.25 12.42 -9.74
C THR A 454 9.72 11.91 -11.08
N GLY A 455 9.11 10.73 -11.10
CA GLY A 455 8.55 10.09 -12.29
C GLY A 455 9.56 9.39 -13.17
N HIS A 456 10.78 9.17 -12.68
CA HIS A 456 11.87 8.51 -13.41
C HIS A 456 12.83 7.81 -12.43
N PRO A 457 13.70 6.90 -12.92
CA PRO A 457 14.73 6.29 -12.08
C PRO A 457 15.55 7.33 -11.31
N ALA A 458 15.96 6.96 -10.10
CA ALA A 458 16.70 7.83 -9.19
C ALA A 458 18.08 8.20 -9.78
N GLY A 459 18.50 9.44 -9.55
CA GLY A 459 19.79 9.94 -10.00
C GLY A 459 20.99 9.29 -9.29
N PRO A 460 22.22 9.45 -9.83
CA PRO A 460 23.44 8.86 -9.26
C PRO A 460 23.80 9.39 -7.87
N ASP A 461 23.23 10.51 -7.45
CA ASP A 461 23.41 11.10 -6.12
C ASP A 461 22.49 10.48 -5.05
N PHE A 462 21.49 9.70 -5.46
CA PHE A 462 20.50 9.09 -4.57
C PHE A 462 21.10 8.28 -3.41
N PRO A 463 22.12 7.41 -3.61
CA PRO A 463 22.72 6.66 -2.49
C PRO A 463 23.24 7.57 -1.37
N GLY A 464 23.87 8.70 -1.73
CA GLY A 464 24.38 9.67 -0.75
C GLY A 464 23.28 10.50 -0.08
N ARG A 465 22.14 10.70 -0.75
CA ARG A 465 20.93 11.29 -0.15
C ARG A 465 20.27 10.31 0.81
N LEU A 466 20.19 9.04 0.42
CA LEU A 466 19.62 7.98 1.24
C LEU A 466 20.42 7.78 2.53
N GLU A 467 21.74 7.67 2.44
CA GLU A 467 22.62 7.49 3.61
C GLU A 467 22.38 8.57 4.68
N ARG A 468 22.24 9.83 4.24
CA ARG A 468 21.88 10.94 5.14
C ARG A 468 20.46 10.85 5.66
N HIS A 469 19.52 10.40 4.83
CA HIS A 469 18.13 10.23 5.24
C HIS A 469 17.94 9.18 6.34
N LEU A 470 18.86 8.22 6.47
CA LEU A 470 18.81 7.20 7.52
C LEU A 470 18.83 7.82 8.93
N GLY A 471 19.53 8.94 9.15
CA GLY A 471 19.51 9.65 10.43
C GLY A 471 18.12 10.16 10.83
N ARG A 472 17.29 10.55 9.84
CA ARG A 472 15.89 10.94 10.05
C ARG A 472 15.02 9.74 10.39
N LEU A 473 15.27 8.59 9.77
CA LEU A 473 14.61 7.33 10.10
C LEU A 473 14.98 6.89 11.53
N ASP A 474 16.25 6.99 11.93
CA ASP A 474 16.68 6.75 13.32
C ASP A 474 15.98 7.68 14.31
N ALA A 475 15.89 8.99 13.99
CA ALA A 475 15.20 9.97 14.84
C ALA A 475 13.68 9.73 14.92
N ALA A 476 13.05 9.26 13.84
CA ALA A 476 11.66 8.81 13.81
C ALA A 476 11.44 7.44 14.46
N GLY A 477 12.51 6.77 14.91
CA GLY A 477 12.47 5.48 15.58
C GLY A 477 12.11 4.33 14.63
N VAL A 478 12.55 4.37 13.38
CA VAL A 478 12.29 3.33 12.36
C VAL A 478 13.24 2.16 12.50
N GLY A 479 12.69 0.95 12.64
CA GLY A 479 13.42 -0.31 12.69
C GLY A 479 13.95 -0.79 11.33
N TYR A 480 14.35 0.14 10.45
CA TYR A 480 14.72 -0.10 9.05
C TYR A 480 15.89 -1.11 8.92
N ARG A 481 16.02 -1.73 7.74
CA ARG A 481 17.18 -2.58 7.41
C ARG A 481 18.43 -1.73 7.14
N PRO A 482 19.52 -1.87 7.92
CA PRO A 482 20.76 -1.15 7.62
C PRO A 482 21.35 -1.54 6.27
N LEU A 483 22.04 -0.60 5.61
CA LEU A 483 22.63 -0.82 4.28
C LEU A 483 23.71 -1.92 4.28
N ASP A 484 24.39 -2.12 5.42
CA ASP A 484 25.39 -3.17 5.65
C ASP A 484 24.80 -4.50 6.13
N GLY A 485 23.47 -4.56 6.31
CA GLY A 485 22.70 -5.75 6.65
C GLY A 485 22.11 -5.76 8.07
N PRO A 486 21.37 -6.82 8.43
CA PRO A 486 20.62 -6.88 9.69
C PRO A 486 21.49 -6.83 10.95
N ARG A 487 21.06 -5.98 11.90
CA ARG A 487 21.58 -5.93 13.28
C ARG A 487 21.23 -7.23 14.02
N PRO A 488 21.94 -7.60 15.10
CA PRO A 488 21.72 -8.87 15.81
C PRO A 488 20.27 -9.14 16.23
N TRP A 489 19.53 -8.13 16.69
CA TRP A 489 18.12 -8.26 17.11
C TRP A 489 17.10 -8.14 15.97
N GLN A 490 17.56 -7.84 14.75
CA GLN A 490 16.74 -7.88 13.53
C GLN A 490 16.81 -9.25 12.87
N ARG A 491 17.80 -10.08 13.22
CA ARG A 491 17.91 -11.46 12.74
C ARG A 491 16.84 -12.30 13.43
N SER A 492 15.85 -12.75 12.66
CA SER A 492 14.84 -13.70 13.10
C SER A 492 15.11 -15.07 12.45
N ARG A 493 14.05 -15.83 12.14
CA ARG A 493 14.18 -17.05 11.34
C ARG A 493 14.97 -16.76 10.06
N PRO A 494 16.03 -17.52 9.73
CA PRO A 494 16.91 -17.17 8.62
C PRO A 494 16.23 -17.35 7.27
N HIS A 495 16.52 -16.42 6.37
CA HIS A 495 16.25 -16.54 4.93
C HIS A 495 17.05 -17.71 4.34
N THR A 496 16.60 -18.23 3.20
CA THR A 496 17.24 -19.35 2.51
C THR A 496 17.55 -18.93 1.08
N PRO A 497 18.71 -18.27 0.86
CA PRO A 497 19.03 -17.70 -0.43
C PRO A 497 19.24 -18.79 -1.49
N GLY A 498 18.98 -18.43 -2.75
CA GLY A 498 19.13 -19.28 -3.92
C GLY A 498 18.01 -20.32 -4.12
N ARG A 499 16.87 -20.20 -3.43
CA ARG A 499 15.70 -21.07 -3.64
C ARG A 499 14.79 -20.58 -4.77
N VAL A 500 14.73 -19.27 -5.03
CA VAL A 500 13.84 -18.70 -6.06
C VAL A 500 14.64 -17.96 -7.13
N ASP A 501 14.62 -18.41 -8.37
CA ASP A 501 15.19 -17.62 -9.48
C ASP A 501 14.18 -16.54 -9.90
N VAL A 502 14.38 -15.29 -9.42
CA VAL A 502 13.48 -14.16 -9.72
C VAL A 502 13.27 -13.96 -11.22
N ALA A 503 14.31 -14.16 -12.04
CA ALA A 503 14.16 -14.03 -13.49
C ALA A 503 13.29 -15.15 -14.06
N ALA A 504 13.41 -16.37 -13.54
CA ALA A 504 12.52 -17.47 -13.91
C ALA A 504 11.08 -17.23 -13.45
N VAL A 505 10.88 -16.71 -12.22
CA VAL A 505 9.55 -16.32 -11.73
C VAL A 505 8.93 -15.29 -12.65
N MET A 506 9.63 -14.19 -12.96
CA MET A 506 9.07 -13.14 -13.82
C MET A 506 8.76 -13.64 -15.24
N ARG A 507 9.56 -14.55 -15.80
CA ARG A 507 9.22 -15.19 -17.09
C ARG A 507 7.96 -16.04 -16.99
N HIS A 508 7.85 -16.84 -15.93
CA HIS A 508 6.67 -17.67 -15.71
C HIS A 508 5.40 -16.84 -15.51
N LEU A 509 5.47 -15.79 -14.68
CA LEU A 509 4.36 -14.86 -14.49
C LEU A 509 3.94 -14.21 -15.81
N ASP A 510 4.89 -13.74 -16.62
CA ASP A 510 4.60 -13.15 -17.93
C ASP A 510 3.87 -14.13 -18.86
N GLU A 511 4.33 -15.39 -18.92
CA GLU A 511 3.69 -16.47 -19.69
C GLU A 511 2.25 -16.71 -19.24
N LEU A 512 1.99 -16.69 -17.93
CA LEU A 512 0.63 -16.86 -17.38
C LEU A 512 -0.31 -15.75 -17.87
N THR A 513 0.16 -14.52 -18.03
CA THR A 513 -0.67 -13.41 -18.50
C THR A 513 -1.16 -13.59 -19.95
N LEU A 514 -0.55 -14.49 -20.72
CA LEU A 514 -0.91 -14.76 -22.12
C LEU A 514 -1.96 -15.88 -22.26
N SER A 515 -2.30 -16.56 -21.17
CA SER A 515 -3.30 -17.63 -21.15
C SER A 515 -4.67 -17.14 -20.69
N ALA A 516 -5.74 -17.68 -21.27
CA ALA A 516 -7.11 -17.44 -20.76
C ALA A 516 -7.35 -18.12 -19.40
N ASP A 517 -6.55 -19.14 -19.05
CA ASP A 517 -6.56 -19.80 -17.73
C ASP A 517 -5.63 -19.08 -16.71
N SER A 518 -5.30 -17.80 -16.96
CA SER A 518 -4.36 -17.02 -16.15
C SER A 518 -4.77 -16.79 -14.69
N THR A 519 -6.01 -17.14 -14.30
CA THR A 519 -6.43 -17.06 -12.90
C THR A 519 -5.85 -18.21 -12.07
N ARG A 520 -5.20 -19.19 -12.70
CA ARG A 520 -4.60 -20.32 -11.99
C ARG A 520 -3.35 -19.90 -11.19
N PRO A 521 -3.03 -20.64 -10.12
CA PRO A 521 -1.95 -20.34 -9.19
C PRO A 521 -0.61 -20.01 -9.85
N SER A 522 0.04 -18.95 -9.39
CA SER A 522 1.29 -18.43 -9.99
C SER A 522 2.58 -19.15 -9.58
N MET A 523 2.57 -19.96 -8.51
CA MET A 523 3.45 -21.11 -8.25
C MET A 523 3.21 -21.77 -6.92
#